data_AF-A0A1I7TUI6-F1
#
_entry.id   AF-A0A1I7TUI6-F1
#
_cell.length_a   1.000
_cell.length_b   1.000
_cell.length_c   1.000
_cell.angle_alpha   90.00
_cell.angle_beta   90.00
_cell.angle_gamma   90.00
#
_symmetry.space_group_name_H-M   'P 1'
#
loop_
_entity.id
_entity.type
_entity.pdbx_description
1 polymer ?
#
loop_
_entity_poly.entity_id
_entity_poly.type
_entity_poly.pdbx_seq_one_letter_code
_entity_poly.pdbx_strand_id
1 'polypeptide(L)'
;MIYLFLTPSESTVCGSIIYVLVKRYPSFDLHVDSLIGDLRGNHVFVYFIVHTKPSGGDQTQSLFDMSSRTNGFTFFSDVLSYAWVANAGLAILDRPYQFLAKNYVVSGQGRLEIPSFKTPNPSSYSEQILVVVTVQDHAIDSNFISLNYTIADIEGNVTFYGPDLSSRSHPFGSGSIEHPFLHGLVEYKMTIDYNYASSQSQVIEVRMYSIWYHNFLPFASN
;
A
#
# COMPACT_ATOMS: atom_id res chain seq x y z
N MET A 1 10.93 -18.03 6.83
CA MET A 1 11.29 -17.63 5.44
C MET A 1 11.99 -16.27 5.42
N ILE A 2 11.33 -15.18 5.83
CA ILE A 2 11.90 -13.83 5.74
C ILE A 2 13.20 -13.67 6.57
N TYR A 3 13.24 -14.19 7.79
CA TYR A 3 14.49 -14.22 8.58
C TYR A 3 15.66 -14.90 7.85
N LEU A 4 15.40 -16.01 7.14
CA LEU A 4 16.45 -16.74 6.40
C LEU A 4 16.96 -15.95 5.19
N PHE A 5 16.09 -15.14 4.58
CA PHE A 5 16.48 -14.23 3.49
C PHE A 5 17.46 -13.16 3.96
N LEU A 6 17.34 -12.69 5.21
CA LEU A 6 18.22 -11.67 5.78
C LEU A 6 19.57 -12.19 6.26
N THR A 7 19.72 -13.50 6.47
CA THR A 7 21.02 -14.13 6.75
C THR A 7 21.85 -14.24 5.47
N PRO A 8 22.89 -13.43 5.26
CA PRO A 8 23.62 -13.42 3.99
C PRO A 8 24.61 -14.59 3.94
N SER A 9 24.78 -15.20 2.76
CA SER A 9 26.01 -15.95 2.47
C SER A 9 26.90 -15.25 1.43
N GLU A 10 26.36 -14.51 0.44
CA GLU A 10 27.19 -13.93 -0.65
C GLU A 10 26.71 -12.59 -1.29
N SER A 11 25.58 -12.00 -0.91
CA SER A 11 25.10 -10.73 -1.52
C SER A 11 24.44 -9.77 -0.52
N THR A 12 24.44 -8.47 -0.85
CA THR A 12 23.73 -7.43 -0.09
C THR A 12 22.23 -7.56 -0.31
N VAL A 13 21.46 -7.58 0.78
CA VAL A 13 19.98 -7.55 0.75
C VAL A 13 19.42 -6.13 0.70
N CYS A 14 20.28 -5.10 0.75
CA CYS A 14 19.85 -3.71 0.83
C CYS A 14 18.98 -3.30 -0.37
N GLY A 15 17.82 -2.70 -0.10
CA GLY A 15 16.88 -2.26 -1.15
C GLY A 15 16.05 -3.40 -1.78
N SER A 16 16.09 -4.61 -1.23
CA SER A 16 15.32 -5.74 -1.77
C SER A 16 13.81 -5.56 -1.58
N ILE A 17 13.05 -6.13 -2.50
CA ILE A 17 11.59 -6.26 -2.41
C ILE A 17 11.25 -7.70 -2.09
N ILE A 18 10.46 -7.91 -1.03
CA ILE A 18 9.89 -9.21 -0.69
C ILE A 18 8.38 -9.14 -0.97
N TYR A 19 7.92 -9.85 -1.99
CA TYR A 19 6.51 -9.95 -2.34
C TYR A 19 5.99 -11.35 -2.06
N VAL A 20 4.98 -11.49 -1.19
CA VAL A 20 4.52 -12.80 -0.71
C VAL A 20 3.02 -12.94 -0.91
N LEU A 21 2.64 -14.04 -1.57
CA LEU A 21 1.26 -14.51 -1.68
C LEU A 21 0.95 -15.42 -0.49
N VAL A 22 0.01 -15.02 0.36
CA VAL A 22 -0.26 -15.68 1.65
C VAL A 22 -1.57 -16.45 1.59
N LYS A 23 -1.48 -17.79 1.61
CA LYS A 23 -2.63 -18.69 1.71
C LYS A 23 -2.77 -19.35 3.08
N ARG A 24 -1.69 -19.41 3.88
CA ARG A 24 -1.70 -19.91 5.26
C ARG A 24 -1.18 -18.82 6.18
N TYR A 25 -1.92 -18.54 7.24
CA TYR A 25 -1.54 -17.51 8.21
C TYR A 25 -0.61 -18.10 9.28
N PRO A 26 0.18 -17.25 9.96
CA PRO A 26 0.70 -17.59 11.28
C PRO A 26 -0.38 -18.17 12.20
N SER A 27 0.00 -19.18 12.98
CA SER A 27 -0.91 -19.85 13.93
C SER A 27 -0.74 -19.35 15.37
N PHE A 28 0.10 -18.33 15.56
CA PHE A 28 0.39 -17.69 16.83
C PHE A 28 0.86 -16.27 16.55
N ASP A 29 0.73 -15.40 17.54
CA ASP A 29 1.21 -14.02 17.45
C ASP A 29 2.73 -14.02 17.31
N LEU A 30 3.19 -13.47 16.18
CA LEU A 30 4.60 -13.31 15.91
C LEU A 30 5.04 -11.93 16.40
N HIS A 31 5.93 -11.90 17.38
CA HIS A 31 6.68 -10.69 17.71
C HIS A 31 7.66 -10.38 16.57
N VAL A 32 7.28 -9.45 15.70
CA VAL A 32 8.02 -9.11 14.47
C VAL A 32 8.90 -7.86 14.61
N ASP A 33 9.00 -7.25 15.79
CA ASP A 33 9.72 -5.98 15.99
C ASP A 33 11.20 -6.05 15.61
N SER A 34 11.91 -7.09 16.04
CA SER A 34 13.33 -7.29 15.68
C SER A 34 13.49 -7.49 14.18
N LEU A 35 12.63 -8.31 13.57
CA LEU A 35 12.63 -8.53 12.13
C LEU A 35 12.39 -7.24 11.36
N ILE A 36 11.42 -6.44 11.79
CA ILE A 36 11.13 -5.13 11.19
C ILE A 36 12.34 -4.21 11.33
N GLY A 37 13.03 -4.22 12.48
CA GLY A 37 14.28 -3.51 12.68
C GLY A 37 15.34 -3.89 11.65
N ASP A 38 15.56 -5.19 11.44
CA ASP A 38 16.53 -5.72 10.48
C ASP A 38 16.16 -5.39 9.04
N LEU A 39 14.88 -5.55 8.67
CA LEU A 39 14.35 -5.18 7.35
C LEU A 39 14.57 -3.69 7.07
N ARG A 40 14.24 -2.83 8.03
CA ARG A 40 14.40 -1.38 7.91
C ARG A 40 15.87 -0.97 7.82
N GLY A 41 16.74 -1.59 8.62
CA GLY A 41 18.19 -1.37 8.57
C GLY A 41 18.81 -1.71 7.21
N ASN A 42 18.15 -2.57 6.43
CA ASN A 42 18.54 -2.93 5.08
C ASN A 42 17.63 -2.31 3.99
N HIS A 43 16.76 -1.35 4.30
CA HIS A 43 15.82 -0.79 3.31
C HIS A 43 15.04 -1.87 2.51
N VAL A 44 14.67 -2.97 3.17
CA VAL A 44 13.88 -4.05 2.57
C VAL A 44 12.40 -3.73 2.71
N PHE A 45 11.67 -3.78 1.61
CA PHE A 45 10.23 -3.52 1.56
C PHE A 45 9.47 -4.84 1.48
N VAL A 46 8.48 -5.04 2.35
CA VAL A 46 7.70 -6.29 2.39
C VAL A 46 6.25 -6.04 1.99
N TYR A 47 5.75 -6.84 1.06
CA TYR A 47 4.41 -6.73 0.50
C TYR A 47 3.69 -8.06 0.66
N PHE A 48 2.44 -8.02 1.13
CA PHE A 48 1.62 -9.22 1.29
C PHE A 48 0.33 -9.09 0.50
N ILE A 49 0.00 -10.14 -0.27
CA ILE A 49 -1.35 -10.36 -0.78
C ILE A 49 -1.92 -11.56 -0.03
N VAL A 50 -2.89 -11.32 0.83
CA VAL A 50 -3.43 -12.27 1.80
C VAL A 50 -4.78 -12.77 1.32
N HIS A 51 -4.89 -14.09 1.17
CA HIS A 51 -6.14 -14.71 0.76
C HIS A 51 -7.07 -14.88 1.96
N THR A 52 -8.25 -14.22 1.96
CA THR A 52 -9.16 -14.18 3.13
C THR A 52 -9.71 -15.52 3.61
N LYS A 53 -9.72 -16.56 2.75
CA LYS A 53 -9.92 -17.97 3.14
C LYS A 53 -8.57 -18.70 3.35
N PRO A 54 -8.00 -18.73 4.56
CA PRO A 54 -6.73 -19.39 4.81
C PRO A 54 -6.84 -20.92 4.71
N SER A 55 -5.72 -21.59 4.41
CA SER A 55 -5.56 -23.04 4.53
C SER A 55 -5.13 -23.49 5.93
N GLY A 56 -4.99 -22.54 6.87
CA GLY A 56 -4.63 -22.76 8.27
C GLY A 56 -4.06 -21.49 8.91
N GLY A 57 -4.03 -21.47 10.24
CA GLY A 57 -3.71 -20.26 11.03
C GLY A 57 -4.84 -19.23 10.99
N ASP A 58 -4.76 -18.27 11.90
CA ASP A 58 -5.78 -17.24 12.12
C ASP A 58 -5.20 -15.85 12.42
N GLN A 59 -3.87 -15.73 12.58
CA GLN A 59 -3.23 -14.46 12.92
C GLN A 59 -2.71 -13.72 11.68
N THR A 60 -3.24 -12.53 11.43
CA THR A 60 -2.82 -11.69 10.27
C THR A 60 -2.11 -10.41 10.66
N GLN A 61 -2.19 -9.98 11.93
CA GLN A 61 -1.66 -8.70 12.38
C GLN A 61 -0.17 -8.54 12.06
N SER A 62 0.63 -9.57 12.33
CA SER A 62 2.07 -9.54 12.06
C SER A 62 2.42 -9.36 10.58
N LEU A 63 1.52 -9.74 9.66
CA LEU A 63 1.71 -9.51 8.22
C LEU A 63 1.54 -8.03 7.91
N PHE A 64 0.44 -7.43 8.40
CA PHE A 64 0.19 -6.01 8.26
C PHE A 64 1.29 -5.17 8.90
N ASP A 65 1.64 -5.43 10.16
CA ASP A 65 2.66 -4.68 10.90
C ASP A 65 3.99 -4.69 10.15
N MET A 66 4.38 -5.85 9.63
CA MET A 66 5.63 -6.01 8.89
C MET A 66 5.61 -5.23 7.59
N SER A 67 4.55 -5.33 6.78
CA SER A 67 4.47 -4.56 5.53
C SER A 67 4.39 -3.06 5.81
N SER A 68 3.53 -2.65 6.72
CA SER A 68 3.24 -1.25 7.01
C SER A 68 4.48 -0.52 7.50
N ARG A 69 5.19 -1.13 8.46
CA ARG A 69 6.39 -0.57 9.09
C ARG A 69 7.65 -0.69 8.22
N THR A 70 7.57 -1.37 7.08
CA THR A 70 8.62 -1.42 6.06
C THR A 70 8.22 -0.68 4.78
N ASN A 71 7.23 0.22 4.84
CA ASN A 71 6.72 1.00 3.70
C ASN A 71 6.10 0.17 2.56
N GLY A 72 5.86 -1.11 2.78
CA GLY A 72 5.06 -1.91 1.86
C GLY A 72 3.56 -1.72 2.10
N PHE A 73 2.79 -2.72 1.69
CA PHE A 73 1.34 -2.81 1.91
C PHE A 73 0.90 -4.26 2.13
N THR A 74 -0.24 -4.42 2.79
CA THR A 74 -0.97 -5.71 2.86
C THR A 74 -2.35 -5.55 2.21
N PHE A 75 -2.67 -6.46 1.28
CA PHE A 75 -4.00 -6.54 0.67
C PHE A 75 -4.68 -7.84 1.06
N PHE A 76 -5.81 -7.75 1.74
CA PHE A 76 -6.68 -8.89 2.03
C PHE A 76 -7.70 -9.03 0.91
N SER A 77 -7.59 -10.09 0.12
CA SER A 77 -8.42 -10.32 -1.07
C SER A 77 -9.20 -11.63 -0.98
N ASP A 78 -10.44 -11.61 -1.47
CA ASP A 78 -11.30 -12.78 -1.56
C ASP A 78 -10.91 -13.71 -2.72
N VAL A 79 -11.60 -14.84 -2.83
CA VAL A 79 -11.31 -15.86 -3.85
C VAL A 79 -11.46 -15.34 -5.27
N LEU A 80 -12.41 -14.42 -5.51
CA LEU A 80 -12.74 -13.95 -6.86
C LEU A 80 -11.69 -12.96 -7.35
N SER A 81 -11.17 -12.14 -6.45
CA SER A 81 -10.22 -11.06 -6.77
C SER A 81 -8.77 -11.45 -6.54
N TYR A 82 -8.46 -12.53 -5.79
CA TYR A 82 -7.10 -12.84 -5.35
C TYR A 82 -6.06 -12.87 -6.48
N ALA A 83 -6.35 -13.55 -7.59
CA ALA A 83 -5.41 -13.63 -8.72
C ALA A 83 -5.18 -12.27 -9.39
N TRP A 84 -6.24 -11.46 -9.50
CA TRP A 84 -6.16 -10.11 -10.05
C TRP A 84 -5.36 -9.18 -9.15
N VAL A 85 -5.62 -9.19 -7.84
CA VAL A 85 -4.86 -8.38 -6.87
C VAL A 85 -3.41 -8.83 -6.82
N ALA A 86 -3.15 -10.14 -6.83
CA ALA A 86 -1.81 -10.70 -6.88
C ALA A 86 -1.03 -10.23 -8.13
N ASN A 87 -1.70 -10.12 -9.28
CA ASN A 87 -1.08 -9.62 -10.50
C ASN A 87 -0.91 -8.09 -10.48
N ALA A 88 -1.94 -7.35 -10.06
CA ALA A 88 -1.90 -5.88 -9.96
C ALA A 88 -0.82 -5.41 -8.99
N GLY A 89 -0.65 -6.11 -7.87
CA GLY A 89 0.40 -5.83 -6.88
C GLY A 89 1.83 -5.99 -7.43
N LEU A 90 2.05 -6.80 -8.48
CA LEU A 90 3.36 -6.91 -9.14
C LEU A 90 3.77 -5.63 -9.88
N ALA A 91 2.87 -4.67 -10.08
CA ALA A 91 3.18 -3.38 -10.67
C ALA A 91 4.26 -2.59 -9.89
N ILE A 92 4.53 -2.94 -8.62
CA ILE A 92 5.66 -2.40 -7.86
C ILE A 92 7.01 -2.79 -8.46
N LEU A 93 7.09 -3.90 -9.21
CA LEU A 93 8.35 -4.34 -9.82
C LEU A 93 8.68 -3.50 -11.06
N ASP A 94 7.64 -2.98 -11.74
CA ASP A 94 7.79 -2.07 -12.88
C ASP A 94 8.03 -0.61 -12.43
N ARG A 95 7.51 -0.24 -11.26
CA ARG A 95 7.69 1.08 -10.61
C ARG A 95 8.18 0.87 -9.17
N PRO A 96 9.46 0.51 -8.98
CA PRO A 96 9.98 0.13 -7.66
C PRO A 96 10.21 1.33 -6.74
N TYR A 97 10.25 2.55 -7.29
CA TYR A 97 10.68 3.71 -6.53
C TYR A 97 9.50 4.43 -5.91
N GLN A 98 9.33 4.20 -4.62
CA GLN A 98 8.33 4.88 -3.81
C GLN A 98 8.75 6.33 -3.56
N PHE A 99 7.86 7.29 -3.82
CA PHE A 99 8.10 8.72 -3.58
C PHE A 99 7.11 9.34 -2.57
N LEU A 100 6.06 8.60 -2.18
CA LEU A 100 5.17 8.95 -1.08
C LEU A 100 4.79 7.69 -0.29
N ALA A 101 4.90 7.78 1.04
CA ALA A 101 4.41 6.75 1.97
C ALA A 101 3.85 7.41 3.24
N LYS A 102 2.58 7.19 3.53
CA LYS A 102 1.88 7.73 4.70
C LYS A 102 0.89 6.73 5.28
N ASN A 103 0.78 6.72 6.60
CA ASN A 103 -0.22 5.96 7.36
C ASN A 103 -1.08 6.96 8.11
N TYR A 104 -2.39 6.75 8.13
CA TYR A 104 -3.35 7.61 8.81
C TYR A 104 -4.25 6.76 9.70
N VAL A 105 -4.20 7.03 11.00
CA VAL A 105 -5.16 6.47 11.95
C VAL A 105 -6.44 7.29 11.89
N VAL A 106 -7.55 6.64 11.55
CA VAL A 106 -8.85 7.27 11.32
C VAL A 106 -9.97 6.53 12.05
N SER A 107 -11.13 7.14 12.21
CA SER A 107 -12.31 6.52 12.82
C SER A 107 -13.59 7.19 12.32
N GLY A 108 -14.69 6.44 12.20
CA GLY A 108 -15.97 6.98 11.73
C GLY A 108 -15.90 7.54 10.31
N GLN A 109 -16.44 8.74 10.09
CA GLN A 109 -16.44 9.41 8.79
C GLN A 109 -15.53 10.63 8.81
N GLY A 110 -14.79 10.86 7.72
CA GLY A 110 -13.98 12.05 7.58
C GLY A 110 -13.36 12.24 6.21
N ARG A 111 -12.52 13.27 6.13
CA ARG A 111 -11.71 13.60 4.95
C ARG A 111 -10.25 13.75 5.37
N LEU A 112 -9.35 13.10 4.65
CA LEU A 112 -7.91 13.32 4.74
C LEU A 112 -7.44 14.22 3.60
N GLU A 113 -6.47 15.08 3.90
CA GLU A 113 -5.70 15.83 2.92
C GLU A 113 -4.27 15.33 2.95
N ILE A 114 -3.84 14.71 1.85
CA ILE A 114 -2.47 14.24 1.68
C ILE A 114 -1.60 15.47 1.39
N PRO A 115 -0.38 15.57 1.98
CA PRO A 115 0.55 16.63 1.65
C PRO A 115 0.74 16.78 0.14
N SER A 116 0.83 18.02 -0.34
CA SER A 116 1.06 18.29 -1.75
C SER A 116 2.33 17.59 -2.25
N PHE A 117 2.26 17.07 -3.48
CA PHE A 117 3.33 16.30 -4.07
C PHE A 117 3.49 16.61 -5.55
N LYS A 118 4.70 16.38 -6.06
CA LYS A 118 4.99 16.30 -7.49
C LYS A 118 5.40 14.87 -7.80
N THR A 119 5.03 14.39 -8.98
CA THR A 119 5.63 13.12 -9.42
C THR A 119 7.12 13.33 -9.70
N PRO A 120 8.00 12.36 -9.40
CA PRO A 120 9.46 12.45 -9.61
C PRO A 120 9.92 12.63 -11.06
N ASN A 121 9.03 12.54 -12.05
CA ASN A 121 9.35 12.78 -13.45
C ASN A 121 9.94 14.19 -13.65
N PRO A 122 11.17 14.33 -14.19
CA PRO A 122 11.79 15.65 -14.39
C PRO A 122 11.24 16.40 -15.61
N SER A 123 10.40 15.76 -16.44
CA SER A 123 9.89 16.32 -17.69
C SER A 123 8.46 16.83 -17.58
N SER A 124 8.02 17.59 -18.59
CA SER A 124 6.64 18.05 -18.73
C SER A 124 5.66 16.97 -19.20
N TYR A 125 6.14 15.79 -19.58
CA TYR A 125 5.29 14.70 -20.03
C TYR A 125 4.58 14.03 -18.86
N SER A 126 3.40 13.46 -19.12
CA SER A 126 2.69 12.67 -18.13
C SER A 126 3.42 11.36 -17.87
N GLU A 127 3.61 11.03 -16.60
CA GLU A 127 4.04 9.71 -16.14
C GLU A 127 2.83 8.94 -15.62
N GLN A 128 2.75 7.65 -15.95
CA GLN A 128 1.83 6.76 -15.28
C GLN A 128 2.41 6.27 -13.95
N ILE A 129 2.01 6.92 -12.86
CA ILE A 129 2.43 6.50 -11.51
C ILE A 129 1.63 5.30 -11.04
N LEU A 130 2.08 4.65 -9.97
CA LEU A 130 1.29 3.65 -9.24
C LEU A 130 0.84 4.27 -7.92
N VAL A 131 -0.47 4.25 -7.67
CA VAL A 131 -1.08 4.67 -6.40
C VAL A 131 -1.69 3.46 -5.72
N VAL A 132 -1.29 3.21 -4.48
CA VAL A 132 -1.85 2.16 -3.64
C VAL A 132 -2.47 2.80 -2.41
N VAL A 133 -3.74 2.48 -2.17
CA VAL A 133 -4.49 2.90 -0.98
C VAL A 133 -5.06 1.66 -0.30
N THR A 134 -4.68 1.39 0.95
CA THR A 134 -5.35 0.38 1.80
C THR A 134 -6.29 1.07 2.77
N VAL A 135 -7.35 0.38 3.18
CA VAL A 135 -8.41 0.99 4.00
C VAL A 135 -8.33 0.57 5.47
N GLN A 136 -7.82 -0.63 5.75
CA GLN A 136 -7.70 -1.17 7.11
C GLN A 136 -6.62 -2.26 7.18
N ASP A 137 -6.27 -2.67 8.40
CA ASP A 137 -5.21 -3.64 8.72
C ASP A 137 -5.67 -5.10 8.72
N HIS A 138 -6.94 -5.34 8.40
CA HIS A 138 -7.54 -6.67 8.31
C HIS A 138 -8.39 -6.84 7.04
N ALA A 139 -8.96 -8.03 6.86
CA ALA A 139 -9.93 -8.27 5.79
C ALA A 139 -11.11 -7.31 5.89
N ILE A 140 -11.67 -6.90 4.74
CA ILE A 140 -12.89 -6.08 4.70
C ILE A 140 -13.99 -6.77 5.52
N ASP A 141 -14.60 -5.99 6.40
CA ASP A 141 -15.71 -6.40 7.24
C ASP A 141 -16.86 -5.38 7.13
N SER A 142 -17.90 -5.56 7.95
CA SER A 142 -19.07 -4.68 7.94
C SER A 142 -18.78 -3.27 8.49
N ASN A 143 -17.60 -3.01 9.05
CA ASN A 143 -17.26 -1.68 9.55
C ASN A 143 -16.88 -0.74 8.41
N PHE A 144 -16.23 -1.23 7.34
CA PHE A 144 -15.94 -0.44 6.15
C PHE A 144 -17.23 -0.14 5.36
N ILE A 145 -17.52 1.14 5.13
CA ILE A 145 -18.66 1.56 4.30
C ILE A 145 -18.16 2.04 2.93
N SER A 146 -17.23 3.00 2.91
CA SER A 146 -16.70 3.52 1.66
C SER A 146 -15.37 4.25 1.84
N LEU A 147 -14.61 4.29 0.74
CA LEU A 147 -13.47 5.18 0.56
C LEU A 147 -13.44 5.63 -0.89
N ASN A 148 -13.40 6.94 -1.10
CA ASN A 148 -13.16 7.56 -2.40
C ASN A 148 -12.03 8.57 -2.25
N TYR A 149 -11.29 8.79 -3.32
CA TYR A 149 -10.25 9.80 -3.35
C TYR A 149 -10.19 10.53 -4.67
N THR A 150 -9.62 11.72 -4.64
CA THR A 150 -9.48 12.59 -5.79
C THR A 150 -8.07 13.12 -5.83
N ILE A 151 -7.44 13.07 -7.00
CA ILE A 151 -6.18 13.74 -7.28
C ILE A 151 -6.50 14.93 -8.18
N ALA A 152 -6.17 16.13 -7.71
CA ALA A 152 -6.33 17.37 -8.45
C ALA A 152 -5.02 18.16 -8.40
N ASP A 153 -4.78 19.01 -9.39
CA ASP A 153 -3.71 20.00 -9.27
C ASP A 153 -4.04 21.04 -8.18
N ILE A 154 -3.08 21.90 -7.85
CA ILE A 154 -3.27 22.96 -6.85
C ILE A 154 -4.29 24.03 -7.25
N GLU A 155 -4.68 24.10 -8.53
CA GLU A 155 -5.71 25.00 -9.06
C GLU A 155 -7.12 24.39 -8.94
N GLY A 156 -7.22 23.11 -8.59
CA GLY A 156 -8.47 22.37 -8.41
C GLY A 156 -8.92 21.60 -9.64
N ASN A 157 -8.10 21.52 -10.70
CA ASN A 157 -8.43 20.71 -11.87
C ASN A 157 -8.23 19.23 -11.52
N VAL A 158 -9.33 18.48 -11.48
CA VAL A 158 -9.30 17.06 -11.16
C VAL A 158 -8.66 16.26 -12.29
N THR A 159 -7.64 15.47 -11.93
CA THR A 159 -6.92 14.59 -12.85
C THR A 159 -7.35 13.13 -12.71
N PHE A 160 -7.75 12.70 -11.50
CA PHE A 160 -8.13 11.32 -11.26
C PHE A 160 -9.15 11.19 -10.11
N TYR A 161 -10.09 10.27 -10.26
CA TYR A 161 -10.98 9.80 -9.20
C TYR A 161 -10.67 8.33 -8.93
N GLY A 162 -10.48 7.98 -7.66
CA GLY A 162 -10.28 6.61 -7.23
C GLY A 162 -11.26 6.21 -6.12
N PRO A 163 -11.45 4.91 -5.88
CA PRO A 163 -11.02 3.81 -6.76
C PRO A 163 -11.75 3.84 -8.12
N ASP A 164 -11.14 3.32 -9.19
CA ASP A 164 -11.78 3.29 -10.52
C ASP A 164 -12.85 2.19 -10.57
N LEU A 165 -14.10 2.62 -10.37
CA LEU A 165 -15.29 1.77 -10.40
C LEU A 165 -15.73 1.36 -11.82
N SER A 166 -15.10 1.89 -12.87
CA SER A 166 -15.41 1.54 -14.26
C SER A 166 -14.79 0.21 -14.70
N SER A 167 -13.74 -0.22 -13.99
CA SER A 167 -13.20 -1.56 -14.13
C SER A 167 -14.21 -2.58 -13.58
N ARG A 168 -14.46 -3.69 -14.29
CA ARG A 168 -15.40 -4.76 -13.85
C ARG A 168 -14.96 -5.48 -12.56
N SER A 169 -13.86 -5.03 -11.96
CA SER A 169 -13.28 -5.47 -10.71
C SER A 169 -13.65 -4.46 -9.62
N HIS A 170 -14.60 -4.86 -8.78
CA HIS A 170 -14.97 -4.21 -7.52
C HIS A 170 -13.72 -3.90 -6.67
N PRO A 171 -13.77 -2.97 -5.69
CA PRO A 171 -12.62 -2.63 -4.84
C PRO A 171 -11.90 -3.91 -4.39
N PHE A 172 -10.59 -3.91 -4.64
CA PHE A 172 -9.72 -5.09 -4.64
C PHE A 172 -9.48 -5.60 -3.21
N GLY A 173 -10.52 -6.11 -2.55
CA GLY A 173 -10.45 -6.48 -1.15
C GLY A 173 -10.23 -5.25 -0.26
N SER A 174 -9.18 -5.26 0.57
CA SER A 174 -8.89 -4.19 1.54
C SER A 174 -8.20 -2.93 0.99
N GLY A 175 -8.24 -2.70 -0.33
CA GLY A 175 -7.62 -1.51 -0.93
C GLY A 175 -7.86 -1.33 -2.43
N SER A 176 -7.14 -0.37 -3.01
CA SER A 176 -7.11 -0.05 -4.45
C SER A 176 -5.67 0.09 -4.95
N ILE A 177 -5.43 -0.38 -6.17
CA ILE A 177 -4.16 -0.23 -6.90
C ILE A 177 -4.52 0.46 -8.23
N GLU A 178 -4.09 1.71 -8.40
CA GLU A 178 -4.49 2.56 -9.52
C GLU A 178 -3.28 3.13 -10.26
N HIS A 179 -3.50 3.52 -11.52
CA HIS A 179 -2.44 3.95 -12.43
C HIS A 179 -2.71 5.31 -13.10
N PRO A 180 -2.86 6.41 -12.34
CA PRO A 180 -3.14 7.73 -12.91
C PRO A 180 -1.94 8.28 -13.69
N PHE A 181 -2.24 9.09 -14.71
CA PHE A 181 -1.25 9.85 -15.46
C PHE A 181 -1.09 11.26 -14.87
N LEU A 182 0.09 11.59 -14.33
CA LEU A 182 0.40 12.88 -13.70
C LEU A 182 1.62 13.54 -14.36
N HIS A 183 1.66 14.86 -14.41
CA HIS A 183 2.77 15.63 -15.00
C HIS A 183 3.83 16.00 -13.95
N GLY A 184 5.11 15.79 -14.28
CA GLY A 184 6.24 16.03 -13.37
C GLY A 184 6.38 17.46 -12.82
N LEU A 185 6.00 18.45 -13.63
CA LEU A 185 6.14 19.87 -13.27
C LEU A 185 4.93 20.42 -12.51
N VAL A 186 3.82 19.68 -12.47
CA VAL A 186 2.57 20.07 -11.82
C VAL A 186 2.57 19.59 -10.37
N GLU A 187 2.14 20.47 -9.47
CA GLU A 187 1.90 20.11 -8.08
C GLU A 187 0.47 19.64 -7.89
N TYR A 188 0.33 18.51 -7.20
CA TYR A 188 -0.94 17.84 -6.97
C TYR A 188 -1.29 17.79 -5.49
N LYS A 189 -2.58 17.64 -5.23
CA LYS A 189 -3.17 17.29 -3.94
C LYS A 189 -4.01 16.05 -4.11
N MET A 190 -4.02 15.22 -3.07
CA MET A 190 -4.93 14.09 -2.97
C MET A 190 -5.81 14.28 -1.74
N THR A 191 -7.12 14.13 -1.92
CA THR A 191 -8.10 14.11 -0.82
C THR A 191 -8.73 12.73 -0.74
N ILE A 192 -8.91 12.20 0.46
CA ILE A 192 -9.54 10.89 0.69
C ILE A 192 -10.76 11.10 1.58
N ASP A 193 -11.94 10.81 1.06
CA ASP A 193 -13.19 10.73 1.83
C ASP A 193 -13.41 9.29 2.27
N TYR A 194 -13.50 9.06 3.58
CA TYR A 194 -13.69 7.74 4.15
C TYR A 194 -14.92 7.70 5.06
N ASN A 195 -15.52 6.52 5.16
CA ASN A 195 -16.65 6.26 6.03
C ASN A 195 -16.58 4.85 6.63
N TYR A 196 -16.59 4.79 7.96
CA TYR A 196 -16.70 3.58 8.75
C TYR A 196 -17.96 3.63 9.62
N ALA A 197 -18.58 2.46 9.84
CA ALA A 197 -19.82 2.33 10.60
C ALA A 197 -19.64 2.61 12.11
N SER A 198 -18.43 2.46 12.62
CA SER A 198 -18.11 2.64 14.03
C SER A 198 -16.96 3.63 14.25
N SER A 199 -16.75 4.01 15.51
CA SER A 199 -15.61 4.80 15.96
C SER A 199 -14.35 3.96 16.27
N GLN A 200 -14.33 2.68 15.89
CA GLN A 200 -13.12 1.88 15.99
C GLN A 200 -12.04 2.46 15.09
N SER A 201 -10.81 2.58 15.61
CA SER A 201 -9.67 3.04 14.85
C SER A 201 -9.37 2.09 13.69
N GLN A 202 -9.07 2.67 12.53
CA GLN A 202 -8.67 2.01 11.30
C GLN A 202 -7.40 2.69 10.77
N VAL A 203 -6.64 1.98 9.92
CA VAL A 203 -5.41 2.53 9.32
C VAL A 203 -5.56 2.58 7.81
N ILE A 204 -5.56 3.80 7.26
CA ILE A 204 -5.47 4.04 5.82
C ILE A 204 -4.00 4.23 5.46
N GLU A 205 -3.47 3.42 4.54
CA GLU A 205 -2.12 3.59 4.02
C GLU A 205 -2.17 4.15 2.60
N VAL A 206 -1.34 5.15 2.31
CA VAL A 206 -1.13 5.68 0.97
C VAL A 206 0.31 5.43 0.56
N ARG A 207 0.50 4.80 -0.59
CA ARG A 207 1.81 4.59 -1.22
C ARG A 207 1.75 5.06 -2.67
N MET A 208 2.76 5.80 -3.11
CA MET A 208 2.88 6.20 -4.51
C MET A 208 4.27 5.87 -5.05
N TYR A 209 4.31 5.32 -6.27
CA TYR A 209 5.51 4.83 -6.90
C TYR A 209 5.68 5.39 -8.32
N SER A 210 6.94 5.56 -8.71
CA SER A 210 7.40 6.16 -9.96
C SER A 210 8.58 5.35 -10.52
N ILE A 211 8.90 5.56 -11.78
CA ILE A 211 10.15 5.05 -12.39
C ILE A 211 11.33 6.03 -12.23
N TRP A 212 11.09 7.27 -11.79
CA TRP A 212 12.07 8.37 -11.81
C TRP A 212 12.62 8.78 -10.43
N TYR A 213 12.23 8.09 -9.36
CA TYR A 213 12.77 8.35 -8.02
C TYR A 213 13.92 7.39 -7.71
N HIS A 214 14.87 7.77 -6.86
CA HIS A 214 16.04 6.91 -6.59
C HIS A 214 16.46 6.83 -5.12
N ASN A 215 15.80 7.58 -4.23
CA ASN A 215 16.14 7.60 -2.81
C ASN A 215 15.19 6.71 -2.00
N PHE A 216 15.64 6.27 -0.82
CA PHE A 216 14.74 5.66 0.15
C PHE A 216 14.01 6.74 0.93
N LEU A 217 12.69 6.66 0.98
CA LEU A 217 11.90 7.50 1.86
C LEU A 217 12.14 7.12 3.33
N PRO A 218 11.97 8.06 4.26
CA PRO A 218 11.75 7.70 5.65
C PRO A 218 10.59 6.70 5.74
N PHE A 219 10.73 5.70 6.60
CA PHE A 219 9.63 4.79 6.86
C PHE A 219 8.48 5.53 7.55
N ALA A 220 7.25 5.24 7.13
CA ALA A 220 6.05 5.81 7.72
C ALA A 220 5.99 5.49 9.22
N SER A 221 5.57 6.47 10.00
CA SER A 221 5.20 6.30 11.40
C SER A 221 3.80 5.71 11.48
N ASN A 222 3.60 4.76 12.38
CA ASN A 222 2.27 4.34 12.82
C ASN A 222 1.80 5.24 13.97
#